data_AF-G8PDL1-F1
#
_entry.id   AF-G8PDL1-F1
#
_cell.length_a   1.000
_cell.length_b   1.000
_cell.length_c   1.000
_cell.angle_alpha   90.00
_cell.angle_beta   90.00
_cell.angle_gamma   90.00
#
_symmetry.space_group_name_H-M   'P 1'
#
loop_
_entity.id
_entity.type
_entity.pdbx_description
1 polymer ?
#
loop_
_entity_poly.entity_id
_entity_poly.type
_entity_poly.pdbx_seq_one_letter_code
_entity_poly.pdbx_strand_id
1 'polypeptide(L)'
;MKKIVALAAPLLVLILFLAGCVHNKVYATVVITPQKYDQIMNDKRMINATIKDLNKFNPEKPSTKSDIIDAVKEMENKGSKNLSKTDKVKFRALLSDNKKGINGMVSHSYEHRLGFDDDVTGRIRHNMLSAIRLMSKSITSNKSDQDKIYKQFIDDTGAETKLYKMNDNQ
;
A
#
# COMPACT_ATOMS: atom_id res chain seq x y z
N MET A 1 -13.15 -17.53 -54.08
CA MET A 1 -12.65 -17.40 -52.68
C MET A 1 -12.25 -15.95 -52.37
N LYS A 2 -13.20 -15.00 -52.26
CA LYS A 2 -12.88 -13.59 -51.90
C LYS A 2 -13.91 -12.94 -50.95
N LYS A 3 -14.97 -13.65 -50.54
CA LYS A 3 -16.09 -13.08 -49.75
C LYS A 3 -15.97 -13.30 -48.23
N ILE A 4 -15.04 -14.13 -47.77
CA ILE A 4 -14.91 -14.49 -46.34
C ILE A 4 -14.01 -13.50 -45.58
N VAL A 5 -13.12 -12.78 -46.27
CA VAL A 5 -12.18 -11.83 -45.64
C VAL A 5 -12.82 -10.46 -45.35
N ALA A 6 -13.95 -10.14 -46.01
CA ALA A 6 -14.64 -8.85 -45.85
C ALA A 6 -15.49 -8.75 -44.56
N LEU A 7 -15.74 -9.86 -43.86
CA LEU A 7 -16.58 -9.92 -42.65
C LEU A 7 -15.78 -9.93 -41.34
N ALA A 8 -14.47 -10.14 -41.38
CA ALA A 8 -13.64 -10.20 -40.18
C ALA A 8 -13.25 -8.81 -39.64
N ALA A 9 -13.10 -7.82 -40.52
CA ALA A 9 -12.74 -6.45 -40.16
C ALA A 9 -13.77 -5.73 -39.27
N PRO A 10 -15.10 -5.74 -39.57
CA PRO A 10 -16.08 -5.09 -38.70
C PRO A 10 -16.26 -5.80 -37.35
N LEU A 11 -16.04 -7.12 -37.28
CA LEU A 11 -16.12 -7.89 -36.04
C LEU A 11 -14.97 -7.55 -35.08
N LEU A 12 -13.75 -7.35 -35.61
CA LEU A 12 -12.59 -6.89 -34.85
C LEU A 12 -12.79 -5.48 -34.27
N VAL A 13 -13.41 -4.57 -35.03
CA VAL A 13 -13.75 -3.23 -34.55
C VAL A 13 -14.82 -3.30 -33.45
N LEU A 14 -15.83 -4.18 -33.57
CA LEU A 14 -16.86 -4.37 -32.54
C LEU A 14 -16.28 -4.94 -31.23
N ILE A 15 -15.31 -5.87 -31.32
CA ILE A 15 -14.62 -6.42 -30.15
C ILE A 15 -13.72 -5.36 -29.49
N LEU A 16 -13.08 -4.49 -30.28
CA LEU A 16 -12.31 -3.34 -29.76
C LEU A 16 -13.22 -2.30 -29.08
N PHE A 17 -14.45 -2.09 -29.59
CA PHE A 17 -15.44 -1.20 -28.95
C PHE A 17 -16.04 -1.81 -27.67
N LEU A 18 -16.31 -3.12 -27.63
CA LEU A 18 -16.84 -3.81 -26.44
C LEU A 18 -15.78 -4.00 -25.34
N ALA A 19 -14.50 -4.15 -25.71
CA ALA A 19 -13.39 -4.12 -24.76
C ALA A 19 -13.17 -2.72 -24.12
N GLY A 20 -13.75 -1.67 -24.71
CA GLY A 20 -13.64 -0.29 -24.25
C GLY A 20 -14.59 0.10 -23.10
N CYS A 21 -15.59 -0.71 -22.78
CA CYS A 21 -16.52 -0.44 -21.66
C CYS A 21 -15.97 -0.97 -20.32
N VAL A 22 -14.74 -0.59 -19.97
CA VAL A 22 -14.24 -0.82 -18.61
C VAL A 22 -14.92 0.19 -17.69
N HIS A 23 -16.08 -0.20 -17.16
CA HIS A 23 -16.86 0.66 -16.28
C HIS A 23 -16.02 1.09 -15.08
N ASN A 24 -15.88 2.40 -14.90
CA ASN A 24 -15.22 2.98 -13.73
C ASN A 24 -15.88 2.42 -12.45
N LYS A 25 -15.05 2.20 -11.43
CA LYS A 25 -15.48 1.73 -10.11
C LYS A 25 -15.66 2.92 -9.18
N VAL A 26 -16.38 2.72 -8.08
CA VAL A 26 -16.48 3.71 -7.00
C VAL A 26 -15.77 3.16 -5.78
N TYR A 27 -14.91 3.98 -5.17
CA TYR A 27 -14.27 3.69 -3.89
C TYR A 27 -14.22 4.97 -3.06
N ALA A 28 -14.58 4.90 -1.78
CA ALA A 28 -14.66 6.08 -0.90
C ALA A 28 -15.51 7.23 -1.50
N THR A 29 -16.59 6.91 -2.22
CA THR A 29 -17.42 7.85 -3.01
C THR A 29 -16.72 8.54 -4.19
N VAL A 30 -15.51 8.11 -4.54
CA VAL A 30 -14.72 8.62 -5.67
C VAL A 30 -14.81 7.66 -6.84
N VAL A 31 -15.11 8.18 -8.03
CA VAL A 31 -15.09 7.41 -9.29
C VAL A 31 -13.63 7.22 -9.70
N ILE A 32 -13.20 5.97 -9.84
CA ILE A 32 -11.82 5.59 -10.17
C ILE A 32 -11.78 4.59 -11.32
N THR A 33 -10.68 4.58 -12.05
CA THR A 33 -10.46 3.60 -13.10
C THR A 33 -10.30 2.20 -12.51
N PRO A 34 -10.64 1.14 -13.24
CA PRO A 34 -10.45 -0.24 -12.80
C PRO A 34 -9.02 -0.55 -12.37
N GLN A 35 -8.02 -0.04 -13.09
CA GLN A 35 -6.59 -0.19 -12.74
C GLN A 35 -6.26 0.43 -11.37
N LYS A 36 -6.84 1.60 -11.07
CA LYS A 36 -6.67 2.25 -9.76
C LYS A 36 -7.41 1.49 -8.67
N TYR A 37 -8.57 0.92 -8.96
CA TYR A 37 -9.29 0.06 -8.03
C TYR A 37 -8.46 -1.19 -7.67
N ASP A 38 -7.85 -1.85 -8.67
CA ASP A 38 -6.95 -2.98 -8.45
C ASP A 38 -5.73 -2.57 -7.62
N GLN A 39 -5.19 -1.38 -7.87
CA GLN A 39 -4.11 -0.84 -7.04
C GLN A 39 -4.56 -0.67 -5.58
N ILE A 40 -5.74 -0.09 -5.32
CA ILE A 40 -6.28 0.05 -3.95
C ILE A 40 -6.41 -1.31 -3.27
N MET A 41 -6.91 -2.33 -3.98
CA MET A 41 -7.02 -3.68 -3.41
C MET A 41 -5.66 -4.29 -3.06
N ASN A 42 -4.65 -4.07 -3.90
CA ASN A 42 -3.29 -4.50 -3.63
C ASN A 42 -2.65 -3.72 -2.47
N ASP A 43 -2.83 -2.40 -2.43
CA ASP A 43 -2.33 -1.53 -1.36
C ASP A 43 -2.94 -1.94 -0.01
N LYS A 44 -4.26 -2.22 0.05
CA LYS A 44 -4.92 -2.77 1.25
C LYS A 44 -4.32 -4.08 1.72
N ARG A 45 -4.00 -5.00 0.78
CA ARG A 45 -3.38 -6.28 1.11
C ARG A 45 -2.00 -6.09 1.73
N MET A 46 -1.17 -5.23 1.12
CA MET A 46 0.17 -4.91 1.63
C MET A 46 0.10 -4.26 3.00
N ILE A 47 -0.74 -3.24 3.19
CA ILE A 47 -0.93 -2.56 4.49
C ILE A 47 -1.30 -3.59 5.58
N ASN A 48 -2.29 -4.44 5.31
CA ASN A 48 -2.72 -5.45 6.27
C ASN A 48 -1.63 -6.48 6.58
N ALA A 49 -0.85 -6.92 5.58
CA ALA A 49 0.26 -7.84 5.78
C ALA A 49 1.35 -7.20 6.64
N THR A 50 1.82 -6.01 6.27
CA THR A 50 2.84 -5.27 7.02
C THR A 50 2.42 -5.03 8.47
N ILE A 51 1.18 -4.57 8.72
CA ILE A 51 0.69 -4.35 10.10
C ILE A 51 0.57 -5.65 10.88
N LYS A 52 0.15 -6.75 10.22
CA LYS A 52 0.05 -8.07 10.86
C LYS A 52 1.43 -8.56 11.31
N ASP A 53 2.45 -8.37 10.49
CA ASP A 53 3.79 -8.86 10.81
C ASP A 53 4.48 -7.94 11.83
N LEU A 54 4.26 -6.62 11.76
CA LEU A 54 4.69 -5.68 12.80
C LEU A 54 4.12 -6.04 14.18
N ASN A 55 2.84 -6.41 14.26
CA ASN A 55 2.19 -6.84 15.50
C ASN A 55 2.72 -8.17 16.05
N LYS A 56 3.49 -8.93 15.26
CA LYS A 56 4.11 -10.20 15.67
C LYS A 56 5.59 -10.06 15.98
N PHE A 57 6.13 -8.84 15.92
CA PHE A 57 7.54 -8.62 16.14
C PHE A 57 7.98 -9.23 17.47
N ASN A 58 9.00 -10.06 17.41
CA ASN A 58 9.63 -10.63 18.58
C ASN A 58 11.16 -10.64 18.34
N PRO A 59 11.93 -9.86 19.13
CA PRO A 59 13.37 -9.73 18.93
C PRO A 59 14.15 -11.05 19.11
N GLU A 60 13.56 -12.06 19.77
CA GLU A 60 14.15 -13.38 19.96
C GLU A 60 13.86 -14.35 18.82
N LYS A 61 12.95 -13.99 17.90
CA LYS A 61 12.53 -14.84 16.77
C LYS A 61 12.96 -14.21 15.44
N PRO A 62 14.07 -14.70 14.83
CA PRO A 62 14.61 -14.16 13.58
C PRO A 62 13.60 -14.06 12.43
N SER A 63 12.68 -15.02 12.35
CA SER A 63 11.64 -15.03 11.31
C SER A 63 10.72 -13.81 11.38
N THR A 64 10.45 -13.26 12.57
CA THR A 64 9.57 -12.10 12.70
C THR A 64 10.21 -10.84 12.11
N LYS A 65 11.54 -10.69 12.23
CA LYS A 65 12.29 -9.62 11.55
C LYS A 65 12.20 -9.78 10.03
N SER A 66 12.49 -10.98 9.50
CA SER A 66 12.47 -11.19 8.04
C SER A 66 11.09 -10.95 7.45
N ASP A 67 10.04 -11.45 8.09
CA ASP A 67 8.65 -11.29 7.62
C ASP A 67 8.28 -9.80 7.53
N ILE A 68 8.63 -9.00 8.55
CA ILE A 68 8.39 -7.56 8.54
C ILE A 68 9.19 -6.87 7.44
N ILE A 69 10.49 -7.15 7.33
CA ILE A 69 11.36 -6.51 6.34
C ILE A 69 10.87 -6.80 4.92
N ASP A 70 10.47 -8.04 4.65
CA ASP A 70 9.98 -8.44 3.34
C ASP A 70 8.63 -7.79 3.03
N ALA A 71 7.71 -7.74 4.00
CA ALA A 71 6.43 -7.05 3.84
C ALA A 71 6.60 -5.54 3.60
N VAL A 72 7.52 -4.89 4.32
CA VAL A 72 7.82 -3.46 4.14
C VAL A 72 8.50 -3.19 2.80
N LYS A 73 9.41 -4.05 2.35
CA LYS A 73 10.04 -3.95 1.02
C LYS A 73 9.03 -4.17 -0.11
N GLU A 74 8.09 -5.09 0.06
CA GLU A 74 7.00 -5.26 -0.89
C GLU A 74 6.16 -3.97 -1.00
N MET A 75 5.79 -3.40 0.15
CA MET A 75 5.06 -2.14 0.23
C MET A 75 5.85 -0.99 -0.41
N GLU A 76 7.16 -0.88 -0.15
CA GLU A 76 8.05 0.12 -0.75
C GLU A 76 8.07 0.04 -2.28
N ASN A 77 8.22 -1.18 -2.81
CA ASN A 77 8.38 -1.42 -4.23
C ASN A 77 7.08 -1.25 -5.01
N LYS A 78 5.98 -1.80 -4.51
CA LYS A 78 4.69 -1.82 -5.23
C LYS A 78 3.81 -0.61 -4.89
N GLY A 79 3.78 -0.19 -3.63
CA GLY A 79 2.97 0.95 -3.17
C GLY A 79 3.41 2.30 -3.75
N SER A 80 4.62 2.38 -4.29
CA SER A 80 5.15 3.61 -4.91
C SER A 80 4.93 3.72 -6.42
N LYS A 81 4.32 2.71 -7.07
CA LYS A 81 4.29 2.56 -8.54
C LYS A 81 3.83 3.83 -9.27
N ASN A 82 2.78 4.48 -8.78
CA ASN A 82 2.14 5.65 -9.40
C ASN A 82 2.35 6.97 -8.63
N LEU A 83 3.33 7.03 -7.72
CA LEU A 83 3.69 8.26 -7.03
C LEU A 83 4.53 9.19 -7.91
N SER A 84 4.39 10.49 -7.67
CA SER A 84 5.34 11.50 -8.18
C SER A 84 6.76 11.17 -7.72
N LYS A 85 7.79 11.64 -8.44
CA LYS A 85 9.19 11.41 -8.04
C LYS A 85 9.46 11.87 -6.61
N THR A 86 8.95 13.05 -6.24
CA THR A 86 9.09 13.63 -4.90
C THR A 86 8.36 12.82 -3.84
N ASP A 87 7.12 12.41 -4.09
CA ASP A 87 6.37 11.58 -3.13
C ASP A 87 6.96 10.18 -3.01
N LYS A 88 7.53 9.62 -4.09
CA LYS A 88 8.23 8.34 -4.08
C LYS A 88 9.47 8.39 -3.17
N VAL A 89 10.26 9.46 -3.21
CA VAL A 89 11.41 9.63 -2.30
C VAL A 89 10.94 9.68 -0.84
N LYS A 90 9.88 10.46 -0.56
CA LYS A 90 9.29 10.53 0.79
C LYS A 90 8.77 9.17 1.26
N PHE A 91 8.05 8.47 0.39
CA PHE A 91 7.48 7.16 0.67
C PHE A 91 8.57 6.12 0.99
N ARG A 92 9.63 6.07 0.17
CA ARG A 92 10.77 5.18 0.43
C ARG A 92 11.48 5.53 1.73
N ALA A 93 11.71 6.81 2.02
CA ALA A 93 12.36 7.23 3.25
C ALA A 93 11.63 6.76 4.51
N LEU A 94 10.28 6.74 4.50
CA LEU A 94 9.46 6.25 5.62
C LEU A 94 9.62 4.73 5.86
N LEU A 95 9.88 3.96 4.81
CA LEU A 95 9.90 2.49 4.84
C LEU A 95 11.33 1.90 4.89
N SER A 96 12.32 2.63 4.39
CA SER A 96 13.70 2.20 4.17
C SER A 96 14.44 1.68 5.41
N ASP A 97 15.62 1.11 5.15
CA ASP A 97 16.54 0.56 6.15
C ASP A 97 17.31 1.64 6.95
N ASN A 98 17.07 2.94 6.70
CA ASN A 98 17.69 4.01 7.48
C ASN A 98 17.09 4.07 8.90
N LYS A 99 17.81 4.67 9.87
CA LYS A 99 17.38 4.75 11.29
C LYS A 99 15.99 5.35 11.53
N LYS A 100 15.48 6.16 10.59
CA LYS A 100 14.16 6.81 10.67
C LYS A 100 13.08 6.08 9.87
N GLY A 101 13.43 5.06 9.08
CA GLY A 101 12.50 4.23 8.34
C GLY A 101 12.10 2.99 9.12
N ILE A 102 10.97 2.37 8.75
CA ILE A 102 10.42 1.22 9.47
C ILE A 102 11.42 0.06 9.50
N ASN A 103 12.02 -0.31 8.37
CA ASN A 103 12.99 -1.40 8.35
C ASN A 103 14.22 -1.14 9.22
N GLY A 104 14.69 0.11 9.28
CA GLY A 104 15.80 0.48 10.15
C GLY A 104 15.43 0.39 11.63
N MET A 105 14.22 0.81 12.00
CA MET A 105 13.71 0.66 13.38
C MET A 105 13.57 -0.82 13.77
N VAL A 106 12.98 -1.65 12.90
CA VAL A 106 12.83 -3.09 13.12
C VAL A 106 14.18 -3.78 13.25
N SER A 107 15.13 -3.44 12.37
CA SER A 107 16.47 -4.01 12.40
C SER A 107 17.22 -3.62 13.67
N HIS A 108 17.12 -2.36 14.08
CA HIS A 108 17.73 -1.86 15.31
C HIS A 108 17.13 -2.54 16.56
N SER A 109 15.80 -2.59 16.67
CA SER A 109 15.15 -3.30 17.78
C SER A 109 15.58 -4.76 17.86
N TYR A 110 15.64 -5.46 16.72
CA TYR A 110 16.09 -6.85 16.69
C TYR A 110 17.57 -7.01 17.10
N GLU A 111 18.47 -6.21 16.53
CA GLU A 111 19.92 -6.28 16.79
C GLU A 111 20.27 -6.05 18.27
N HIS A 112 19.51 -5.19 18.94
CA HIS A 112 19.68 -4.89 20.36
C HIS A 112 18.78 -5.71 21.28
N ARG A 113 18.05 -6.69 20.74
CA ARG A 113 17.06 -7.52 21.46
C ARG A 113 16.02 -6.71 22.23
N LEU A 114 15.60 -5.58 21.67
CA LEU A 114 14.60 -4.69 22.23
C LEU A 114 13.24 -4.99 21.61
N GLY A 115 12.17 -4.89 22.42
CA GLY A 115 10.81 -4.78 21.91
C GLY A 115 10.59 -3.44 21.18
N PHE A 116 9.33 -3.14 20.91
CA PHE A 116 8.93 -1.80 20.49
C PHE A 116 8.40 -1.06 21.72
N ASP A 117 9.19 -0.11 22.22
CA ASP A 117 8.71 0.81 23.25
C ASP A 117 7.73 1.84 22.67
N ASP A 118 7.15 2.68 23.54
CA ASP A 118 6.21 3.73 23.18
C ASP A 118 6.72 4.69 22.09
N ASP A 119 8.02 4.99 22.11
CA ASP A 119 8.65 5.91 21.17
C ASP A 119 8.86 5.25 19.79
N VAL A 120 9.40 4.03 19.76
CA VAL A 120 9.56 3.24 18.52
C VAL A 120 8.21 2.95 17.89
N THR A 121 7.22 2.49 18.66
CA THR A 121 5.86 2.25 18.17
C THR A 121 5.20 3.53 17.67
N GLY A 122 5.38 4.65 18.39
CA GLY A 122 4.90 5.96 17.96
C GLY A 122 5.44 6.36 16.59
N ARG A 123 6.75 6.15 16.36
CA ARG A 123 7.40 6.42 15.07
C ARG A 123 6.99 5.46 13.96
N ILE A 124 6.91 4.15 14.22
CA ILE A 124 6.45 3.16 13.24
C ILE A 124 5.02 3.49 12.80
N ARG A 125 4.12 3.76 13.77
CA ARG A 125 2.75 4.18 13.49
C ARG A 125 2.70 5.44 12.63
N HIS A 126 3.47 6.48 13.00
CA HIS A 126 3.54 7.71 12.21
C HIS A 126 4.00 7.45 10.77
N ASN A 127 5.05 6.65 10.59
CA ASN A 127 5.57 6.33 9.27
C ASN A 127 4.59 5.53 8.42
N MET A 128 3.92 4.52 9.00
CA MET A 128 2.91 3.73 8.31
C MET A 128 1.74 4.60 7.86
N LEU A 129 1.16 5.40 8.75
CA LEU A 129 0.04 6.28 8.41
C LEU A 129 0.44 7.30 7.33
N SER A 130 1.66 7.84 7.41
CA SER A 130 2.21 8.75 6.39
C SER A 130 2.44 8.03 5.05
N ALA A 131 2.86 6.78 5.05
CA ALA A 131 3.01 5.98 3.84
C ALA A 131 1.64 5.70 3.18
N ILE A 132 0.62 5.33 3.96
CA ILE A 132 -0.76 5.13 3.49
C ILE A 132 -1.33 6.44 2.91
N ARG A 133 -1.03 7.58 3.55
CA ARG A 133 -1.39 8.91 3.06
C ARG A 133 -0.76 9.22 1.70
N LEU A 134 0.49 8.82 1.48
CA LEU A 134 1.14 8.97 0.19
C LEU A 134 0.52 8.05 -0.86
N MET A 135 0.21 6.80 -0.51
CA MET A 135 -0.48 5.87 -1.43
C MET A 135 -1.78 6.46 -1.99
N SER A 136 -2.59 7.17 -1.19
CA SER A 136 -3.82 7.80 -1.71
C SER A 136 -3.57 8.86 -2.79
N LYS A 137 -2.41 9.54 -2.77
CA LYS A 137 -2.01 10.48 -3.84
C LYS A 137 -1.72 9.82 -5.18
N SER A 138 -1.37 8.54 -5.17
CA SER A 138 -1.15 7.77 -6.40
C SER A 138 -2.46 7.43 -7.13
N ILE A 139 -3.59 7.49 -6.41
CA ILE A 139 -4.91 7.20 -6.95
C ILE A 139 -5.54 8.44 -7.58
N THR A 140 -5.39 9.61 -6.97
CA THR A 140 -5.99 10.86 -7.48
C THR A 140 -5.15 12.07 -7.11
N SER A 141 -5.16 13.09 -7.98
CA SER A 141 -4.54 14.39 -7.72
C SER A 141 -5.45 15.34 -6.92
N ASN A 142 -6.77 15.09 -6.89
CA ASN A 142 -7.71 15.92 -6.15
C ASN A 142 -7.53 15.71 -4.64
N LYS A 143 -7.33 16.81 -3.89
CA LYS A 143 -7.04 16.76 -2.46
C LYS A 143 -8.20 16.20 -1.62
N SER A 144 -9.44 16.58 -1.93
CA SER A 144 -10.63 16.08 -1.22
C SER A 144 -10.80 14.57 -1.44
N ASP A 145 -10.60 14.10 -2.66
CA ASP A 145 -10.67 12.68 -2.97
C ASP A 145 -9.53 11.89 -2.32
N GLN A 146 -8.31 12.45 -2.26
CA GLN A 146 -7.19 11.85 -1.50
C GLN A 146 -7.53 11.67 -0.02
N ASP A 147 -8.26 12.61 0.58
CA ASP A 147 -8.69 12.57 1.97
C ASP A 147 -9.74 11.47 2.20
N LYS A 148 -10.73 11.38 1.31
CA LYS A 148 -11.73 10.30 1.34
C LYS A 148 -11.10 8.93 1.18
N ILE A 149 -10.22 8.76 0.18
CA ILE A 149 -9.52 7.50 -0.09
C ILE A 149 -8.62 7.13 1.09
N TYR A 150 -7.88 8.09 1.65
CA TYR A 150 -7.06 7.85 2.83
C TYR A 150 -7.89 7.38 4.02
N LYS A 151 -8.99 8.09 4.33
CA LYS A 151 -9.89 7.69 5.42
C LYS A 151 -10.43 6.27 5.21
N GLN A 152 -10.92 5.97 4.01
CA GLN A 152 -11.41 4.64 3.69
C GLN A 152 -10.31 3.56 3.77
N PHE A 153 -9.05 3.87 3.39
CA PHE A 153 -7.93 2.95 3.62
C PHE A 153 -7.75 2.66 5.10
N ILE A 154 -7.76 3.69 5.96
CA ILE A 154 -7.63 3.52 7.41
C ILE A 154 -8.77 2.65 7.94
N ASP A 155 -10.00 2.93 7.53
CA ASP A 155 -11.20 2.19 7.96
C ASP A 155 -11.14 0.71 7.50
N ASP A 156 -10.90 0.48 6.20
CA ASP A 156 -10.90 -0.86 5.61
C ASP A 156 -9.76 -1.76 6.11
N THR A 157 -8.65 -1.15 6.50
CA THR A 157 -7.48 -1.89 7.03
C THR A 157 -7.48 -1.93 8.56
N GLY A 158 -8.27 -1.08 9.22
CA GLY A 158 -8.17 -0.84 10.66
C GLY A 158 -6.77 -0.37 11.09
N ALA A 159 -6.03 0.30 10.19
CA ALA A 159 -4.61 0.55 10.39
C ALA A 159 -4.32 1.35 11.66
N GLU A 160 -5.10 2.40 11.93
CA GLU A 160 -4.90 3.24 13.11
C GLU A 160 -5.03 2.43 14.41
N THR A 161 -6.13 1.68 14.58
CA THR A 161 -6.35 0.85 15.76
C THR A 161 -5.32 -0.26 15.88
N LYS A 162 -4.98 -0.96 14.79
CA LYS A 162 -4.03 -2.08 14.82
C LYS A 162 -2.59 -1.62 15.09
N LEU A 163 -2.19 -0.45 14.59
CA LEU A 163 -0.89 0.14 14.89
C LEU A 163 -0.82 0.72 16.30
N TYR A 164 -1.95 1.19 16.85
CA TYR A 164 -2.02 1.62 18.24
C TYR A 164 -1.78 0.46 19.21
N LYS A 165 -2.37 -0.70 18.92
CA LYS A 165 -2.24 -1.92 19.74
C LYS A 165 -0.90 -2.66 19.63
N MET A 166 0.07 -2.15 18.86
CA MET A 166 1.40 -2.79 18.77
C MET A 166 2.11 -2.85 20.14
N ASN A 167 1.84 -1.90 21.03
CA ASN A 167 2.40 -1.91 22.39
C ASN A 167 1.65 -2.81 23.37
N ASP A 168 0.37 -3.09 23.11
CA ASP A 168 -0.46 -3.85 24.06
C ASP A 168 -0.20 -5.37 23.99
N ASN A 169 0.51 -5.84 22.96
CA ASN A 169 0.78 -7.27 22.70
C ASN A 169 2.21 -7.72 23.09
N GLN A 170 2.98 -6.87 23.76
CA GLN A 170 4.34 -7.17 24.26
C GLN A 170 4.34 -7.26 25.78
#